data_AF-A0A849W8G2-F1
#
_entry.id   AF-A0A849W8G2-F1
#
_cell.length_a   1.000
_cell.length_b   1.000
_cell.length_c   1.000
_cell.angle_alpha   90.00
_cell.angle_beta   90.00
_cell.angle_gamma   90.00
#
_symmetry.space_group_name_H-M   'P 1'
#
loop_
_entity.id
_entity.type
_entity.pdbx_description
1 polymer ?
#
loop_
_entity_poly.entity_id
_entity_poly.type
_entity_poly.pdbx_seq_one_letter_code
_entity_poly.pdbx_strand_id
1 'polypeptide(L)'
;MYTDKKNAQQILQHVPTAIVEQTNVSVQMPKYRSCLFERQSEAVAMLYSPEDNNRKLKLSTAEWESDVDWFLVNCDNKIINLEKIYDILCKPSDQLAKTLRGMQQDYLTKHIRTKALVYWNIYSLDIECQQANLLARIKILHTPVIVEMTVKNLGKNHYEEFLPGKQNLQKNAHLRLKLITYKDTYLAIFLKNNKGQITRLYPPVGEQQTKLLEKDTVLFTPQSGIELLSAEQEYLCCFYSTKPVECLSLQKWLQRVNLTPYYQRGMADVAPPEPPAPIYLIGFTHKEN
;
A
#
# COMPACT_ATOMS: atom_id res chain seq x y z
N MET A 1 -2.82 -15.83 44.26
CA MET A 1 -4.00 -16.71 44.45
C MET A 1 -5.13 -16.11 43.62
N TYR A 2 -5.59 -16.85 42.60
CA TYR A 2 -6.84 -16.75 41.80
C TYR A 2 -7.30 -15.37 41.24
N THR A 3 -7.14 -15.16 39.91
CA THR A 3 -8.17 -15.13 38.82
C THR A 3 -8.77 -13.73 38.61
N ASP A 4 -8.67 -13.12 37.43
CA ASP A 4 -9.60 -13.43 36.33
C ASP A 4 -9.01 -13.17 34.92
N LYS A 5 -9.03 -14.21 34.09
CA LYS A 5 -8.72 -14.20 32.64
C LYS A 5 -10.00 -14.09 31.77
N LYS A 6 -11.16 -13.77 32.36
CA LYS A 6 -12.45 -13.76 31.66
C LYS A 6 -13.02 -12.34 31.55
N ASN A 7 -12.54 -11.54 30.61
CA ASN A 7 -13.33 -10.43 30.04
C ASN A 7 -12.81 -9.89 28.69
N ALA A 8 -12.03 -10.69 27.94
CA ALA A 8 -11.59 -10.31 26.59
C ALA A 8 -12.61 -10.67 25.49
N GLN A 9 -13.79 -11.19 25.84
CA GLN A 9 -14.84 -11.54 24.90
C GLN A 9 -16.16 -10.91 25.34
N GLN A 10 -16.43 -9.70 24.87
CA GLN A 10 -17.76 -9.22 24.43
C GLN A 10 -17.71 -7.72 24.21
N ILE A 11 -17.99 -7.32 22.97
CA ILE A 11 -18.83 -6.20 22.50
C ILE A 11 -18.33 -5.87 21.09
N LEU A 12 -18.81 -6.65 20.12
CA LEU A 12 -18.92 -6.25 18.72
C LEU A 12 -20.41 -6.35 18.41
N GLN A 13 -21.09 -5.22 18.34
CA GLN A 13 -22.43 -5.14 17.77
C GLN A 13 -22.37 -4.31 16.49
N HIS A 14 -23.02 -4.83 15.45
CA HIS A 14 -23.02 -4.34 14.08
C HIS A 14 -23.72 -2.98 13.90
N VAL A 15 -23.17 -2.17 12.99
CA VAL A 15 -23.93 -1.23 12.14
C VAL A 15 -23.36 -1.36 10.71
N PRO A 16 -24.20 -1.58 9.67
CA PRO A 16 -23.74 -1.71 8.29
C PRO A 16 -23.85 -0.39 7.53
N THR A 17 -22.73 0.11 7.00
CA THR A 17 -22.70 1.03 5.86
C THR A 17 -21.36 0.87 5.15
N ALA A 18 -21.32 0.99 3.81
CA ALA A 18 -20.15 0.72 2.98
C ALA A 18 -18.88 1.47 3.46
N ILE A 19 -17.84 0.73 3.85
CA ILE A 19 -16.60 1.30 4.41
C ILE A 19 -15.46 1.07 3.41
N VAL A 20 -14.85 2.16 2.95
CA VAL A 20 -13.40 2.17 2.68
C VAL A 20 -12.78 2.01 4.07
N GLU A 21 -12.51 0.77 4.52
CA GLU A 21 -12.10 0.51 5.91
C GLU A 21 -10.87 1.33 6.29
N GLN A 22 -11.14 2.45 6.96
CA GLN A 22 -10.19 3.22 7.76
C GLN A 22 -9.61 2.25 8.78
N THR A 23 -8.32 1.98 8.70
CA THR A 23 -7.68 1.18 9.74
C THR A 23 -7.34 2.15 10.86
N ASN A 24 -8.14 2.12 11.92
CA ASN A 24 -7.86 2.85 13.16
C ASN A 24 -6.96 1.98 14.04
N VAL A 25 -5.68 2.33 14.15
CA VAL A 25 -4.75 1.70 15.06
C VAL A 25 -4.77 2.49 16.37
N SER A 26 -5.17 1.85 17.46
CA SER A 26 -5.06 2.46 18.79
C SER A 26 -3.71 2.10 19.40
N VAL A 27 -2.84 3.10 19.55
CA VAL A 27 -1.55 2.95 20.24
C VAL A 27 -1.75 3.30 21.70
N GLN A 28 -1.50 2.33 22.58
CA GLN A 28 -1.49 2.56 24.02
C GLN A 28 -0.11 3.06 24.43
N MET A 29 -0.04 4.30 24.89
CA MET A 29 1.22 4.89 25.34
C MET A 29 1.65 4.29 26.70
N PRO A 30 2.97 4.13 26.92
CA PRO A 30 3.51 3.70 28.22
C PRO A 30 3.03 4.62 29.35
N LYS A 31 2.95 4.08 30.57
CA LYS A 31 2.35 4.78 31.71
C LYS A 31 3.06 6.09 32.12
N TYR A 32 4.29 6.36 31.65
CA TYR A 32 5.05 7.55 32.04
C TYR A 32 5.92 8.11 30.91
N ARG A 33 5.84 9.45 30.74
CA ARG A 33 6.86 10.35 30.20
C ARG A 33 7.38 10.08 28.78
N SER A 34 6.60 9.46 27.91
CA SER A 34 6.98 9.28 26.51
C SER A 34 6.20 10.23 25.59
N CYS A 35 6.90 10.83 24.63
CA CYS A 35 6.30 11.62 23.55
C CYS A 35 6.30 10.80 22.27
N LEU A 36 5.29 11.01 21.42
CA LEU A 36 5.24 10.43 20.08
C LEU A 36 5.43 11.53 19.03
N PHE A 37 6.34 11.28 18.10
CA PHE A 37 6.58 12.13 16.94
C PHE A 37 6.36 11.36 15.65
N GLU A 38 5.89 12.08 14.64
CA GLU A 38 5.82 11.62 13.26
C GLU A 38 6.88 12.34 12.43
N ARG A 39 7.58 11.61 11.56
CA ARG A 39 8.41 12.21 10.50
C ARG A 39 7.78 11.98 9.13
N GLN A 40 7.52 13.06 8.41
CA GLN A 40 7.12 13.03 7.00
C GLN A 40 8.18 13.70 6.14
N SER A 41 8.92 12.91 5.35
CA SER A 41 9.99 13.32 4.41
C SER A 41 11.10 14.20 5.02
N GLU A 42 10.80 15.39 5.53
CA GLU A 42 11.71 16.38 6.13
C GLU A 42 11.07 17.20 7.28
N ALA A 43 9.81 16.92 7.65
CA ALA A 43 9.10 17.56 8.76
C ALA A 43 8.91 16.59 9.93
N VAL A 44 8.88 17.13 11.16
CA VAL A 44 8.60 16.37 12.38
C VAL A 44 7.46 17.04 13.14
N ALA A 45 6.42 16.27 13.50
CA ALA A 45 5.27 16.74 14.27
C ALA A 45 5.16 15.98 15.59
N MET A 46 4.89 16.69 16.70
CA MET A 46 4.56 16.06 17.97
C MET A 46 3.07 15.72 17.99
N LEU A 47 2.74 14.46 18.25
CA LEU A 47 1.37 13.95 18.20
C LEU A 47 0.79 13.57 19.56
N TYR A 48 1.66 13.42 20.57
CA TYR A 48 1.24 13.17 21.94
C TYR A 48 2.23 13.81 22.92
N SER A 49 1.69 14.58 23.87
CA SER A 49 2.43 15.13 25.00
C SER A 49 2.21 14.27 26.26
N PRO A 50 3.20 14.10 27.14
CA PRO A 50 3.04 13.42 28.43
C PRO A 50 1.99 14.07 29.34
N GLU A 51 1.62 15.32 29.07
CA GLU A 51 0.58 16.08 29.77
C GLU A 51 -0.84 15.65 29.33
N ASP A 52 -0.99 14.94 28.20
CA ASP A 52 -2.27 14.42 27.75
C ASP A 52 -2.73 13.22 28.59
N ASN A 53 -3.82 13.41 29.32
CA ASN A 53 -4.45 12.39 30.16
C ASN A 53 -4.99 11.18 29.36
N ASN A 54 -5.23 11.34 28.06
CA ASN A 54 -5.67 10.26 27.19
C ASN A 54 -4.47 9.49 26.63
N ARG A 55 -4.11 8.39 27.30
CA ARG A 55 -2.97 7.52 26.91
C ARG A 55 -3.21 6.67 25.67
N LYS A 56 -4.33 6.86 24.97
CA LYS A 56 -4.67 6.17 23.73
C LYS A 56 -4.66 7.16 22.60
N LEU A 57 -3.67 7.04 21.73
CA LEU A 57 -3.66 7.75 20.47
C LEU A 57 -4.36 6.88 19.42
N LYS A 58 -5.38 7.46 18.77
CA LYS A 58 -6.02 6.83 17.60
C LYS A 58 -5.27 7.31 16.38
N LEU A 59 -4.62 6.39 15.70
CA LEU A 59 -3.98 6.63 14.44
C LEU A 59 -4.87 6.11 13.31
N SER A 60 -5.18 6.92 12.31
CA SER A 60 -5.99 6.54 11.15
C SER A 60 -5.19 6.53 9.86
N THR A 61 -5.33 5.46 9.07
CA THR A 61 -4.84 5.45 7.69
C THR A 61 -5.52 6.47 6.78
N ALA A 62 -6.59 7.13 7.22
CA ALA A 62 -7.20 8.24 6.47
C ALA A 62 -6.36 9.52 6.53
N GLU A 63 -5.58 9.68 7.61
CA GLU A 63 -4.66 10.80 7.79
C GLU A 63 -3.31 10.51 7.13
N TRP A 64 -2.88 9.25 7.15
CA TRP A 64 -1.59 8.82 6.62
C TRP A 64 -1.73 7.67 5.62
N GLU A 65 -1.68 8.02 4.34
CA GLU A 65 -1.76 7.06 3.24
C GLU A 65 -0.37 6.66 2.69
N SER A 66 0.72 7.09 3.33
CA SER A 66 2.10 6.83 2.89
C SER A 66 2.91 6.04 3.92
N ASP A 67 4.14 5.68 3.56
CA ASP A 67 5.09 5.08 4.49
C ASP A 67 5.47 6.12 5.56
N VAL A 68 5.33 5.78 6.85
CA VAL A 68 5.53 6.73 7.95
C VAL A 68 6.48 6.15 9.00
N ASP A 69 7.42 6.97 9.45
CA ASP A 69 8.27 6.65 10.59
C ASP A 69 7.78 7.40 11.83
N TRP A 70 7.51 6.63 12.89
CA TRP A 70 7.03 7.09 14.18
C TRP A 70 8.15 6.96 15.21
N PHE A 71 8.33 7.97 16.05
CA PHE A 71 9.41 8.01 17.03
C PHE A 71 8.86 8.20 18.43
N LEU A 72 9.13 7.22 19.30
CA LEU A 72 8.84 7.26 20.71
C LEU A 72 10.07 7.79 21.46
N VAL A 73 9.90 8.91 22.15
CA VAL A 73 10.97 9.57 22.88
C VAL A 73 10.67 9.51 24.36
N ASN A 74 11.57 8.97 25.17
CA ASN A 74 11.44 9.08 26.62
C ASN A 74 11.90 10.48 27.07
N CYS A 75 11.02 11.19 27.74
CA CYS A 75 11.18 12.57 28.19
C CYS A 75 11.09 12.61 29.71
N ASP A 76 12.06 11.96 30.37
CA ASP A 76 12.19 11.97 31.82
C ASP A 76 12.50 13.37 32.37
N ASN A 77 11.45 14.18 32.56
CA ASN A 77 11.47 15.55 33.11
C ASN A 77 12.35 16.58 32.35
N LYS A 78 12.84 16.23 31.16
CA LYS A 78 13.63 17.15 30.32
C LYS A 78 12.70 17.93 29.40
N ILE A 79 12.95 19.24 29.27
CA ILE A 79 12.34 20.04 28.21
C ILE A 79 12.69 19.37 26.88
N ILE A 80 11.65 19.02 26.13
CA ILE A 80 11.78 18.44 24.79
C ILE A 80 12.39 19.52 23.91
N ASN A 81 13.67 19.37 23.57
CA ASN A 81 14.30 20.23 22.59
C ASN A 81 13.96 19.66 21.20
N LEU A 82 12.93 20.24 20.57
CA LEU A 82 12.48 19.86 19.24
C LEU A 82 13.58 20.00 18.18
N GLU A 83 14.48 20.97 18.31
CA GLU A 83 15.63 21.13 17.40
C GLU A 83 16.59 19.95 17.53
N LYS A 84 16.88 19.46 18.74
CA LYS A 84 17.72 18.26 18.94
C LYS A 84 17.08 17.00 18.37
N ILE A 85 15.76 16.85 18.52
CA ILE A 85 15.03 15.72 17.93
C ILE A 85 15.08 15.83 16.41
N TYR A 86 14.82 17.02 15.87
CA TYR A 86 14.95 17.30 14.44
C TYR A 86 16.36 17.00 13.95
N ASP A 87 17.41 17.42 14.65
CA ASP A 87 18.80 17.14 14.30
C ASP A 87 19.10 15.64 14.25
N ILE A 88 18.61 14.84 15.20
CA ILE A 88 18.84 13.39 15.20
C ILE A 88 18.06 12.72 14.07
N LEU A 89 16.82 13.17 13.82
CA LEU A 89 15.94 12.56 12.82
C LEU A 89 16.25 13.00 11.38
N CYS A 90 16.68 14.24 11.18
CA CYS A 90 16.96 14.84 9.88
C CYS A 90 18.42 14.77 9.48
N LYS A 91 19.36 14.45 10.39
CA LYS A 91 20.70 14.03 9.98
C LYS A 91 20.57 12.78 9.13
N PRO A 92 21.17 12.76 7.92
CA PRO A 92 21.03 11.66 7.00
C PRO A 92 21.82 10.48 7.57
N SER A 93 21.18 9.64 8.39
CA SER A 93 21.67 8.29 8.51
C SER A 93 21.28 7.60 7.20
N ASP A 94 22.30 7.34 6.38
CA ASP A 94 22.22 6.50 5.18
C ASP A 94 21.53 5.13 5.42
N GLN A 95 21.30 4.76 6.69
CA GLN A 95 20.64 3.53 7.12
C GLN A 95 19.10 3.61 7.17
N LEU A 96 18.48 4.77 7.44
CA LEU A 96 17.01 4.91 7.36
C LEU A 96 16.53 5.31 5.96
N ALA A 97 17.36 6.02 5.20
CA ALA A 97 16.96 6.63 3.93
C ALA A 97 16.82 5.63 2.75
N LYS A 98 17.31 4.38 2.87
CA LYS A 98 17.47 3.49 1.71
C LYS A 98 16.44 2.37 1.55
N THR A 99 15.60 2.08 2.53
CA THR A 99 14.89 0.79 2.48
C THR A 99 13.46 0.85 1.91
N LEU A 100 12.73 1.96 1.99
CA LEU A 100 11.29 1.94 1.65
C LEU A 100 10.74 3.26 1.10
N ARG A 101 11.51 4.03 0.31
CA ARG A 101 10.91 5.12 -0.49
C ARG A 101 10.09 4.53 -1.64
N GLY A 102 8.92 4.00 -1.33
CA GLY A 102 7.89 3.92 -2.35
C GLY A 102 7.43 5.34 -2.65
N MET A 103 7.19 5.65 -3.92
CA MET A 103 6.78 6.99 -4.36
C MET A 103 5.66 7.58 -3.47
N GLN A 104 5.89 8.76 -2.87
CA GLN A 104 4.81 9.62 -2.34
C GLN A 104 3.84 9.86 -3.50
N GLN A 105 2.55 9.55 -3.31
CA GLN A 105 1.53 9.78 -4.32
C GLN A 105 0.60 10.88 -3.82
N ASP A 106 0.37 11.90 -4.64
CA ASP A 106 -0.67 12.87 -4.35
C ASP A 106 -2.04 12.27 -4.72
N TYR A 107 -2.90 12.18 -3.71
CA TYR A 107 -4.24 11.58 -3.79
C TYR A 107 -5.25 12.51 -4.44
N LEU A 108 -5.01 12.91 -5.68
CA LEU A 108 -6.05 13.60 -6.45
C LEU A 108 -7.28 12.69 -6.69
N THR A 109 -7.13 11.36 -6.54
CA THR A 109 -8.24 10.39 -6.70
C THR A 109 -8.23 9.30 -5.62
N LYS A 110 -9.21 9.32 -4.70
CA LYS A 110 -9.37 8.34 -3.59
C LYS A 110 -9.49 6.88 -4.08
N HIS A 111 -9.87 6.69 -5.33
CA HIS A 111 -10.15 5.39 -5.91
C HIS A 111 -8.94 4.76 -6.62
N ILE A 112 -7.81 5.45 -6.73
CA ILE A 112 -6.65 4.96 -7.48
C ILE A 112 -5.47 4.79 -6.53
N ARG A 113 -4.96 3.56 -6.42
CA ARG A 113 -3.80 3.21 -5.60
C ARG A 113 -2.72 2.64 -6.51
N THR A 114 -1.45 3.06 -6.41
CA THR A 114 -0.35 2.35 -7.10
C THR A 114 0.53 1.52 -6.17
N LYS A 115 0.32 1.66 -4.86
CA LYS A 115 0.89 0.79 -3.83
C LYS A 115 -0.20 -0.06 -3.18
N ALA A 116 0.05 -1.36 -3.07
CA ALA A 116 -0.86 -2.28 -2.36
C ALA A 116 -0.78 -2.11 -0.83
N LEU A 117 0.39 -1.70 -0.34
CA LEU A 117 0.71 -1.63 1.09
C LEU A 117 1.58 -0.43 1.40
N VAL A 118 1.54 -0.01 2.66
CA VAL A 118 2.48 0.92 3.27
C VAL A 118 3.02 0.33 4.56
N TYR A 119 4.16 0.84 4.99
CA TYR A 119 4.78 0.47 6.25
C TYR A 119 4.77 1.63 7.21
N TRP A 120 4.35 1.34 8.43
CA TRP A 120 4.58 2.21 9.57
C TRP A 120 5.68 1.59 10.43
N ASN A 121 6.81 2.28 10.54
CA ASN A 121 7.89 1.86 11.42
C ASN A 121 7.80 2.66 12.72
N ILE A 122 7.91 1.98 13.86
CA ILE A 122 7.93 2.62 15.18
C ILE A 122 9.30 2.42 15.77
N TYR A 123 9.99 3.51 16.10
CA TYR A 123 11.30 3.51 16.72
C TYR A 123 11.23 4.04 18.15
N SER A 124 12.10 3.59 19.03
CA SER A 124 12.48 4.36 20.22
C SER A 124 13.68 5.24 19.90
N LEU A 125 13.65 6.46 20.37
CA LEU A 125 14.75 7.41 20.27
C LEU A 125 15.40 7.60 21.63
N ASP A 126 16.69 7.33 21.69
CA ASP A 126 17.54 7.72 22.81
C ASP A 126 18.22 9.05 22.46
N ILE A 127 17.76 10.13 23.10
CA ILE A 127 18.32 11.48 22.88
C ILE A 127 19.77 11.57 23.36
N GLU A 128 20.13 10.86 24.43
CA GLU A 128 21.46 10.93 25.02
C GLU A 128 22.48 10.22 24.14
N CYS A 129 22.12 9.05 23.64
CA CYS A 129 22.98 8.24 22.78
C CYS A 129 22.88 8.62 21.28
N GLN A 130 21.95 9.50 20.90
CA GLN A 130 21.63 9.83 19.50
C GLN A 130 21.34 8.59 18.65
N GLN A 131 20.66 7.60 19.23
CA GLN A 131 20.36 6.32 18.59
C GLN A 131 18.86 6.13 18.42
N ALA A 132 18.47 5.55 17.29
CA ALA A 132 17.11 5.11 17.02
C ALA A 132 17.07 3.59 16.93
N ASN A 133 16.21 2.95 17.73
CA ASN A 133 16.02 1.50 17.74
C ASN A 133 14.64 1.15 17.18
N LEU A 134 14.56 0.30 16.15
CA LEU A 134 13.28 -0.15 15.60
C LEU A 134 12.57 -1.07 16.61
N LEU A 135 11.39 -0.66 17.07
CA LEU A 135 10.55 -1.45 17.98
C LEU A 135 9.54 -2.30 17.22
N ALA A 136 8.93 -1.74 16.18
CA ALA A 136 7.91 -2.43 15.41
C ALA A 136 7.88 -1.97 13.95
N ARG A 137 7.52 -2.89 13.06
CA ARG A 137 7.14 -2.59 11.69
C ARG A 137 5.73 -3.10 11.45
N ILE A 138 4.80 -2.18 11.22
CA ILE A 138 3.40 -2.47 10.94
C ILE A 138 3.22 -2.42 9.42
N LYS A 139 2.72 -3.51 8.85
CA LYS A 139 2.35 -3.58 7.43
C LYS A 139 0.87 -3.28 7.30
N ILE A 140 0.52 -2.25 6.53
CA ILE A 140 -0.85 -1.78 6.30
C ILE A 140 -1.21 -2.06 4.86
N LEU A 141 -2.38 -2.67 4.64
CA LEU A 141 -2.90 -2.99 3.31
C LEU A 141 -3.98 -1.97 2.95
N HIS A 142 -3.77 -1.24 1.84
CA HIS A 142 -4.78 -0.30 1.33
C HIS A 142 -5.82 -0.97 0.43
N THR A 143 -5.50 -2.17 -0.04
CA THR A 143 -6.33 -2.94 -0.97
C THR A 143 -6.83 -4.20 -0.27
N PRO A 144 -8.04 -4.69 -0.59
CA PRO A 144 -8.57 -5.95 -0.05
C PRO A 144 -7.85 -7.17 -0.62
N VAL A 145 -7.05 -7.00 -1.68
CA VAL A 145 -6.29 -8.04 -2.37
C VAL A 145 -4.88 -7.54 -2.66
N ILE A 146 -3.88 -8.40 -2.49
CA ILE A 146 -2.52 -8.20 -3.01
C ILE A 146 -2.35 -9.06 -4.27
N VAL A 147 -1.67 -8.48 -5.26
CA VAL A 147 -1.25 -9.19 -6.48
C VAL A 147 0.26 -9.40 -6.41
N GLU A 148 0.69 -10.61 -6.11
CA GLU A 148 2.09 -11.02 -6.20
C GLU A 148 2.39 -11.43 -7.65
N MET A 149 3.45 -10.86 -8.20
CA MET A 149 3.89 -11.11 -9.57
C MET A 149 5.13 -12.00 -9.54
N THR A 150 5.09 -13.08 -10.32
CA THR A 150 6.27 -13.91 -10.57
C THR A 150 6.48 -14.03 -12.06
N VAL A 151 7.72 -13.91 -12.52
CA VAL A 151 8.08 -13.88 -13.93
C VAL A 151 9.01 -15.03 -14.27
N LYS A 152 8.76 -15.68 -15.40
CA LYS A 152 9.71 -16.58 -16.05
C LYS A 152 10.15 -15.94 -17.37
N ASN A 153 11.37 -15.43 -17.36
CA ASN A 153 12.03 -14.84 -18.52
C ASN A 153 12.47 -15.91 -19.52
N LEU A 154 12.72 -15.50 -20.78
CA LEU A 154 13.20 -16.41 -21.82
C LEU A 154 14.55 -17.02 -21.42
N GLY A 155 14.70 -18.33 -21.58
CA GLY A 155 15.92 -19.06 -21.19
C GLY A 155 16.06 -19.35 -19.69
N LYS A 156 15.13 -18.90 -18.85
CA LYS A 156 15.05 -19.30 -17.43
C LYS A 156 14.18 -20.54 -17.27
N ASN A 157 14.57 -21.43 -16.36
CA ASN A 157 13.83 -22.67 -16.09
C ASN A 157 12.79 -22.53 -14.96
N HIS A 158 12.85 -21.46 -14.17
CA HIS A 158 11.97 -21.24 -13.02
C HIS A 158 11.36 -19.84 -13.03
N TYR A 159 10.30 -19.66 -12.25
CA TYR A 159 9.70 -18.36 -11.97
C TYR A 159 10.46 -17.67 -10.83
N GLU A 160 10.74 -16.40 -10.99
CA GLU A 160 11.37 -15.53 -9.98
C GLU A 160 10.36 -14.45 -9.55
N GLU A 161 10.48 -13.93 -8.33
CA GLU A 161 9.66 -12.81 -7.86
C GLU A 161 9.92 -11.57 -8.73
N PHE A 162 8.85 -10.96 -9.23
CA PHE A 162 8.92 -9.72 -9.98
C PHE A 162 8.66 -8.53 -9.08
N LEU A 163 9.58 -7.57 -9.08
CA LEU A 163 9.50 -6.33 -8.30
C LEU A 163 9.22 -5.13 -9.22
N PRO A 164 7.95 -4.66 -9.30
CA PRO A 164 7.59 -3.52 -10.13
C PRO A 164 8.44 -2.28 -9.80
N GLY A 165 8.89 -1.57 -10.83
CA GLY A 165 9.73 -0.38 -10.71
C GLY A 165 11.21 -0.64 -10.38
N LYS A 166 11.59 -1.89 -10.05
CA LYS A 166 13.00 -2.29 -9.85
C LYS A 166 13.52 -3.18 -10.98
N GLN A 167 12.63 -3.93 -11.60
CA GLN A 167 12.96 -4.89 -12.63
C GLN A 167 12.23 -4.56 -13.93
N ASN A 168 12.90 -4.80 -15.04
CA ASN A 168 12.30 -4.77 -16.36
C ASN A 168 11.90 -6.19 -16.79
N LEU A 169 10.78 -6.34 -17.49
CA LEU A 169 10.38 -7.61 -18.09
C LEU A 169 11.06 -7.81 -19.45
N GLN A 170 11.39 -9.07 -19.79
CA GLN A 170 11.92 -9.45 -21.10
C GLN A 170 10.80 -9.82 -22.08
N LYS A 171 11.09 -9.71 -23.38
CA LYS A 171 10.14 -10.09 -24.43
C LYS A 171 9.68 -11.55 -24.26
N ASN A 172 8.38 -11.77 -24.36
CA ASN A 172 7.72 -13.07 -24.20
C ASN A 172 7.88 -13.70 -22.82
N ALA A 173 8.05 -12.88 -21.77
CA ALA A 173 8.08 -13.38 -20.41
C ALA A 173 6.71 -13.99 -20.03
N HIS A 174 6.76 -15.10 -19.31
CA HIS A 174 5.56 -15.70 -18.73
C HIS A 174 5.34 -15.10 -17.36
N LEU A 175 4.22 -14.38 -17.20
CA LEU A 175 3.78 -13.88 -15.91
C LEU A 175 2.94 -14.95 -15.20
N ARG A 176 3.09 -15.05 -13.89
CA ARG A 176 2.18 -15.77 -13.01
C ARG A 176 1.80 -14.82 -11.89
N LEU A 177 0.50 -14.71 -11.67
CA LEU A 177 -0.09 -13.81 -10.71
C LEU A 177 -0.70 -14.63 -9.58
N LYS A 178 -0.28 -14.33 -8.36
CA LYS A 178 -0.83 -14.91 -7.14
C LYS A 178 -1.62 -13.83 -6.42
N LEU A 179 -2.92 -14.05 -6.33
CA LEU A 179 -3.86 -13.18 -5.64
C LEU A 179 -4.00 -13.66 -4.22
N ILE A 180 -3.79 -12.76 -3.26
CA ILE A 180 -4.00 -13.03 -1.84
C ILE A 180 -5.07 -12.07 -1.36
N THR A 181 -6.21 -12.62 -0.95
CA THR A 181 -7.36 -11.84 -0.49
C THR A 181 -7.33 -11.70 1.03
N TYR A 182 -7.51 -10.47 1.51
CA TYR A 182 -7.54 -10.13 2.93
C TYR A 182 -8.89 -9.63 3.40
N LYS A 183 -9.81 -9.37 2.45
CA LYS A 183 -11.23 -9.09 2.69
C LYS A 183 -12.04 -9.58 1.53
N ASP A 184 -13.23 -10.08 1.83
CA ASP A 184 -14.27 -10.40 0.88
C ASP A 184 -14.42 -9.33 -0.22
N THR A 185 -14.13 -9.68 -1.47
CA THR A 185 -14.16 -8.71 -2.57
C THR A 185 -14.39 -9.36 -3.93
N TYR A 186 -15.05 -8.62 -4.83
CA TYR A 186 -15.05 -8.89 -6.26
C TYR A 186 -13.82 -8.27 -6.89
N LEU A 187 -13.18 -8.98 -7.81
CA LEU A 187 -11.93 -8.57 -8.44
C LEU A 187 -12.01 -8.69 -9.97
N ALA A 188 -11.46 -7.71 -10.67
CA ALA A 188 -11.19 -7.78 -12.10
C ALA A 188 -9.77 -7.29 -12.38
N ILE A 189 -9.02 -8.02 -13.20
CA ILE A 189 -7.65 -7.67 -13.56
C ILE A 189 -7.56 -7.54 -15.08
N PHE A 190 -7.02 -6.40 -15.51
CA PHE A 190 -6.75 -6.10 -16.91
C PHE A 190 -5.28 -5.74 -17.08
N LEU A 191 -4.70 -6.10 -18.21
CA LEU A 191 -3.45 -5.54 -18.69
C LEU A 191 -3.77 -4.49 -19.74
N LYS A 192 -3.29 -3.27 -19.56
CA LYS A 192 -3.34 -2.21 -20.57
C LYS A 192 -1.92 -1.95 -21.07
N ASN A 193 -1.71 -2.14 -22.38
CA ASN A 193 -0.43 -1.83 -23.01
C ASN A 193 -0.35 -0.36 -23.45
N ASN A 194 0.83 0.03 -23.93
CA ASN A 194 1.12 1.37 -24.45
C ASN A 194 0.26 1.78 -25.66
N LYS A 195 -0.14 0.82 -26.51
CA LYS A 195 -1.05 1.05 -27.64
C LYS A 195 -2.52 1.21 -27.21
N GLY A 196 -2.82 1.17 -25.91
CA GLY A 196 -4.16 1.24 -25.37
C GLY A 196 -4.98 -0.04 -25.56
N GLN A 197 -4.35 -1.13 -26.02
CA GLN A 197 -4.98 -2.45 -26.05
C GLN A 197 -5.16 -2.95 -24.62
N ILE A 198 -6.33 -3.52 -24.36
CA ILE A 198 -6.75 -3.99 -23.05
C ILE A 198 -7.01 -5.48 -23.13
N THR A 199 -6.26 -6.25 -22.35
CA THR A 199 -6.40 -7.69 -22.21
C THR A 199 -6.98 -8.01 -20.85
N ARG A 200 -8.13 -8.67 -20.80
CA ARG A 200 -8.72 -9.14 -19.53
C ARG A 200 -7.97 -10.39 -19.06
N LEU A 201 -7.45 -10.33 -17.83
CA LEU A 201 -6.70 -11.42 -17.20
C LEU A 201 -7.52 -12.18 -16.16
N TYR A 202 -8.36 -11.47 -15.40
CA TYR A 202 -9.24 -12.07 -14.39
C TYR A 202 -10.58 -11.32 -14.30
N PRO A 203 -11.72 -12.02 -14.16
CA PRO A 203 -11.88 -13.46 -14.42
C PRO A 203 -11.55 -13.76 -15.90
N PRO A 204 -11.30 -15.01 -16.29
CA PRO A 204 -11.15 -15.39 -17.69
C PRO A 204 -12.32 -14.92 -18.57
N VAL A 205 -12.05 -14.74 -19.88
CA VAL A 205 -13.11 -14.39 -20.83
C VAL A 205 -14.14 -15.51 -20.88
N GLY A 206 -15.42 -15.15 -20.78
CA GLY A 206 -16.52 -16.12 -20.69
C GLY A 206 -16.88 -16.53 -19.25
N GLU A 207 -16.02 -16.24 -18.28
CA GLU A 207 -16.33 -16.48 -16.86
C GLU A 207 -16.96 -15.24 -16.21
N GLN A 208 -17.90 -15.51 -15.29
CA GLN A 208 -18.50 -14.48 -14.45
C GLN A 208 -17.56 -14.14 -13.29
N GLN A 209 -17.69 -12.93 -12.74
CA GLN A 209 -16.98 -12.58 -11.52
C GLN A 209 -17.49 -13.38 -10.34
N THR A 210 -16.58 -14.07 -9.67
CA THR A 210 -16.81 -14.67 -8.37
C THR A 210 -16.30 -13.73 -7.28
N LYS A 211 -17.01 -13.72 -6.15
CA LYS A 211 -16.52 -13.04 -4.95
C LYS A 211 -15.38 -13.87 -4.38
N LEU A 212 -14.20 -13.27 -4.24
CA LEU A 212 -13.09 -13.84 -3.51
C LEU A 212 -13.36 -13.65 -2.02
N LEU A 213 -13.18 -14.70 -1.22
CA LEU A 213 -13.36 -14.68 0.22
C LEU A 213 -12.06 -14.30 0.94
N GLU A 214 -12.20 -13.83 2.17
CA GLU A 214 -11.05 -13.58 3.04
C GLU A 214 -10.12 -14.80 3.12
N LYS A 215 -8.81 -14.58 2.97
CA LYS A 215 -7.74 -15.60 2.95
C LYS A 215 -7.74 -16.52 1.72
N ASP A 216 -8.59 -16.27 0.73
CA ASP A 216 -8.46 -16.94 -0.55
C ASP A 216 -7.12 -16.63 -1.19
N THR A 217 -6.50 -17.68 -1.73
CA THR A 217 -5.32 -17.56 -2.57
C THR A 217 -5.64 -18.14 -3.93
N VAL A 218 -5.60 -17.29 -4.96
CA VAL A 218 -5.86 -17.69 -6.34
C VAL A 218 -4.58 -17.54 -7.14
N LEU A 219 -4.11 -18.64 -7.71
CA LEU A 219 -2.99 -18.63 -8.64
C LEU A 219 -3.53 -18.65 -10.06
N PHE A 220 -3.14 -17.67 -10.87
CA PHE A 220 -3.49 -17.68 -12.29
C PHE A 220 -2.28 -17.37 -13.17
N THR A 221 -2.27 -17.97 -14.35
CA THR A 221 -1.21 -17.82 -15.35
C THR A 221 -1.90 -17.44 -16.66
N PRO A 222 -1.62 -16.27 -17.25
CA PRO A 222 -2.12 -15.94 -18.58
C PRO A 222 -1.63 -16.99 -19.58
N GLN A 223 -2.54 -17.65 -20.30
CA GLN A 223 -2.21 -18.80 -21.14
C GLN A 223 -1.18 -18.50 -22.24
N SER A 224 -1.11 -17.26 -22.73
CA SER A 224 -0.23 -16.83 -23.82
C SER A 224 1.13 -16.27 -23.38
N GLY A 225 1.40 -16.17 -22.07
CA GLY A 225 2.45 -15.27 -21.59
C GLY A 225 2.11 -13.80 -21.91
N ILE A 226 3.03 -12.88 -21.61
CA ILE A 226 2.87 -11.47 -21.98
C ILE A 226 3.80 -11.18 -23.15
N GLU A 227 3.19 -10.96 -24.32
CA GLU A 227 3.90 -10.50 -25.50
C GLU A 227 4.17 -9.00 -25.37
N LEU A 228 5.45 -8.63 -25.42
CA LEU A 228 5.88 -7.25 -25.23
C LEU A 228 5.93 -6.48 -26.54
N LEU A 229 5.28 -5.32 -26.57
CA LEU A 229 5.33 -4.38 -27.69
C LEU A 229 6.04 -3.08 -27.26
N SER A 230 7.38 -3.07 -27.39
CA SER A 230 8.32 -1.94 -27.21
C SER A 230 8.54 -1.37 -25.80
N ALA A 231 9.55 -0.49 -25.70
CA ALA A 231 10.18 0.09 -24.49
C ALA A 231 9.28 0.94 -23.57
N GLU A 232 7.96 0.95 -23.78
CA GLU A 232 7.06 1.87 -23.07
C GLU A 232 6.38 1.20 -21.87
N GLN A 233 5.78 2.03 -21.01
CA GLN A 233 5.18 1.60 -19.75
C GLN A 233 3.84 0.90 -19.96
N GLU A 234 3.67 -0.27 -19.36
CA GLU A 234 2.41 -1.01 -19.31
C GLU A 234 1.83 -1.02 -17.88
N TYR A 235 0.52 -1.25 -17.78
CA TYR A 235 -0.22 -1.20 -16.52
C TYR A 235 -1.05 -2.45 -16.28
N LEU A 236 -0.78 -3.11 -15.16
CA LEU A 236 -1.74 -4.05 -14.57
C LEU A 236 -2.77 -3.25 -13.77
N CYS A 237 -4.04 -3.40 -14.12
CA CYS A 237 -5.17 -2.68 -13.58
C CYS A 237 -6.06 -3.64 -12.79
N CYS A 238 -6.01 -3.57 -11.46
CA CYS A 238 -6.73 -4.47 -10.56
C CYS A 238 -7.90 -3.73 -9.91
N PHE A 239 -9.11 -3.91 -10.44
CA PHE A 239 -10.32 -3.30 -9.90
C PHE A 239 -10.94 -4.18 -8.83
N TYR A 240 -11.31 -3.59 -7.71
CA TYR A 240 -11.90 -4.31 -6.58
C TYR A 240 -13.12 -3.59 -6.02
N SER A 241 -14.08 -4.36 -5.51
CA SER A 241 -15.33 -3.83 -4.96
C SER A 241 -15.98 -4.81 -3.98
N THR A 242 -16.84 -4.30 -3.11
CA THR A 242 -17.72 -5.13 -2.26
C THR A 242 -18.94 -5.65 -3.03
N LYS A 243 -19.21 -5.08 -4.21
CA LYS A 243 -20.29 -5.46 -5.13
C LYS A 243 -19.71 -5.97 -6.46
N PRO A 244 -20.43 -6.83 -7.20
CA PRO A 244 -20.02 -7.22 -8.55
C PRO A 244 -19.76 -6.00 -9.43
N VAL A 245 -18.71 -6.05 -10.24
CA VAL A 245 -18.34 -4.94 -11.13
C VAL A 245 -18.43 -5.41 -12.58
N GLU A 246 -19.07 -4.63 -13.43
CA GLU A 246 -19.21 -5.01 -14.83
C GLU A 246 -17.88 -4.84 -15.59
N CYS A 247 -17.27 -5.96 -16.02
CA CYS A 247 -16.01 -5.95 -16.77
C CYS A 247 -16.07 -5.08 -18.04
N LEU A 248 -17.24 -5.03 -18.70
CA LEU A 248 -17.45 -4.18 -19.88
C LEU A 248 -17.38 -2.68 -19.55
N SER A 249 -17.91 -2.29 -18.39
CA SER A 249 -17.84 -0.90 -17.91
C SER A 249 -16.38 -0.50 -17.61
N LEU A 250 -15.65 -1.39 -16.92
CA LEU A 250 -14.23 -1.18 -16.62
C LEU A 250 -13.38 -1.09 -17.89
N GLN A 251 -13.62 -1.97 -18.86
CA GLN A 251 -12.92 -1.94 -20.15
C GLN A 251 -13.21 -0.64 -20.92
N LYS A 252 -14.46 -0.19 -20.98
CA LYS A 252 -14.83 1.09 -21.61
C LYS A 252 -14.15 2.28 -20.93
N TRP A 253 -14.04 2.26 -19.61
CA TRP A 253 -13.30 3.31 -18.88
C TRP A 253 -11.81 3.27 -19.21
N LEU A 254 -11.19 2.08 -19.18
CA LEU A 254 -9.79 1.88 -19.53
C LEU A 254 -9.46 2.34 -20.97
N GLN A 255 -10.40 2.21 -21.91
CA GLN A 255 -10.22 2.69 -23.28
C GLN A 255 -10.10 4.21 -23.39
N ARG A 256 -10.75 4.95 -22.49
CA ARG A 256 -10.84 6.42 -22.55
C ARG A 256 -9.79 7.14 -21.71
N VAL A 257 -9.28 6.47 -20.68
CA VAL A 257 -8.41 7.09 -19.68
C VAL A 257 -6.93 6.98 -20.05
N ASN A 258 -6.17 8.05 -19.86
CA ASN A 258 -4.71 7.98 -19.83
C ASN A 258 -4.25 7.59 -18.41
N LEU A 259 -3.55 6.46 -18.27
CA LEU A 259 -3.09 5.99 -16.95
C LEU A 259 -1.78 6.64 -16.50
N THR A 260 -1.02 7.23 -17.42
CA THR A 260 0.30 7.81 -17.13
C THR A 260 0.26 8.89 -16.04
N PRO A 261 -0.67 9.85 -16.02
CA PRO A 261 -0.72 10.88 -14.96
C PRO A 261 -1.01 10.31 -13.56
N TYR A 262 -1.68 9.15 -13.47
CA TYR A 262 -1.93 8.51 -12.16
C TYR A 262 -0.70 7.77 -11.64
N TYR A 263 0.18 7.36 -12.55
CA TYR A 263 1.40 6.63 -12.22
C TYR A 263 2.61 7.57 -12.04
N GLN A 264 2.76 8.54 -12.94
CA GLN A 264 3.82 9.54 -12.97
C GLN A 264 3.25 10.84 -12.42
N ARG A 265 3.78 11.32 -11.28
CA ARG A 265 3.33 12.56 -10.63
C ARG A 265 3.26 13.71 -11.63
N GLY A 266 2.14 14.44 -11.62
CA GLY A 266 2.00 15.69 -12.34
C GLY A 266 0.54 16.08 -12.37
N MET A 267 0.24 17.29 -11.89
CA MET A 267 -1.10 17.86 -11.99
C MET A 267 -1.51 17.88 -13.46
N ALA A 268 -2.42 16.99 -13.84
CA ALA A 268 -3.24 17.26 -15.01
C ALA A 268 -4.20 18.38 -14.61
N ASP A 269 -4.21 19.49 -15.35
CA ASP A 269 -5.14 20.62 -15.15
C ASP A 269 -6.62 20.20 -15.26
N VAL A 270 -6.87 18.98 -15.76
CA VAL A 270 -8.19 18.37 -15.85
C VAL A 270 -8.23 17.16 -14.93
N ALA A 271 -9.15 17.19 -13.97
CA ALA A 271 -9.44 16.04 -13.12
C ALA A 271 -9.79 14.84 -14.02
N PRO A 272 -9.01 13.77 -14.00
CA PRO A 272 -9.20 12.66 -14.92
C PRO A 272 -10.45 11.87 -14.50
N PRO A 273 -11.12 11.17 -15.44
CA PRO A 273 -12.41 10.54 -15.17
C PRO A 273 -12.31 9.51 -14.06
N GLU A 274 -13.21 9.60 -13.08
CA GLU A 274 -13.26 8.68 -11.95
C GLU A 274 -13.48 7.23 -12.42
N PRO A 275 -12.74 6.25 -11.90
CA PRO A 275 -12.93 4.85 -12.29
C PRO A 275 -14.27 4.31 -11.76
N PRO A 276 -14.93 3.38 -12.47
CA PRO A 276 -16.20 2.78 -12.02
C PRO A 276 -16.09 1.96 -10.72
N ALA A 277 -14.87 1.62 -10.32
CA ALA A 277 -14.54 0.94 -9.07
C ALA A 277 -13.12 1.35 -8.62
N PRO A 278 -12.81 1.24 -7.32
CA PRO A 278 -11.43 1.35 -6.84
C PRO A 278 -10.47 0.47 -7.65
N ILE A 279 -9.30 1.01 -8.00
CA ILE A 279 -8.30 0.39 -8.83
C ILE A 279 -6.94 0.43 -8.15
N TYR A 280 -6.28 -0.72 -8.13
CA TYR A 280 -4.87 -0.87 -7.83
C TYR A 280 -4.08 -1.01 -9.13
N LEU A 281 -3.17 -0.08 -9.37
CA LEU A 281 -2.35 0.05 -10.57
C LEU A 281 -0.92 -0.41 -10.31
N ILE A 282 -0.43 -1.34 -11.13
CA ILE A 282 0.99 -1.72 -11.13
C ILE A 282 1.56 -1.37 -12.49
N GLY A 283 2.42 -0.35 -12.52
CA GLY A 283 3.18 0.00 -13.71
C GLY A 283 4.51 -0.76 -13.77
N PHE A 284 4.89 -1.20 -14.95
CA PHE A 284 6.21 -1.78 -15.20
C PHE A 284 6.74 -1.39 -16.58
N THR A 285 8.06 -1.46 -16.71
CA THR A 285 8.82 -1.11 -17.90
C THR A 285 9.48 -2.35 -18.48
N HIS A 286 9.76 -2.31 -19.77
CA HIS A 286 10.33 -3.41 -20.53
C HIS A 286 11.75 -3.06 -20.95
N LYS A 287 12.66 -4.05 -20.94
CA LYS A 287 14.04 -3.83 -21.39
C LYS A 287 14.11 -4.10 -22.90
N GLU A 288 14.65 -3.16 -23.66
CA GLU A 288 15.14 -3.47 -25.02
C GLU A 288 16.41 -4.32 -24.90
N ASN A 289 16.43 -5.45 -25.62
CA ASN A 289 17.65 -6.24 -25.77
C ASN A 289 18.56 -5.60 -26.81
#